data_AF-A0A2I4E3Q9-F1
#
_entry.id   AF-A0A2I4E3Q9-F1
#
_cell.length_a   1.000
_cell.length_b   1.000
_cell.length_c   1.000
_cell.angle_alpha   90.00
_cell.angle_beta   90.00
_cell.angle_gamma   90.00
#
_symmetry.space_group_name_H-M   'P 1'
#
loop_
_entity.id
_entity.type
_entity.pdbx_description
1 polymer ?
#
loop_
_entity_poly.entity_id
_entity_poly.type
_entity_poly.pdbx_seq_one_letter_code
_entity_poly.pdbx_strand_id
1 'polypeptide(L)'
;MTGDVTIEPNGACRADTSLFVFHQQSGIIYLLLCVGDIIITSNNSSLLDSFTRKLHSEFATKDLGSLSYFLGLEASPTPDGLFLSQLKYARDILTRAQLLDSKPVHTPMVVSQHLSADGPPFSDPTLYRSLVGALQYLTITRPDIAHAVNSVSQFLHAPTTDLFLAIKRILRYVKGTLHFGLTFRSSTVPSTLVAYSDADWAGCPDTHRSTSGYSIYLGNNMVSWSAKKQPTVSCSSCKSEYRALAMAE
;
A
#
# COMPACT_ATOMS: atom_id res chain seq x y z
N MET A 1 -12.72 47.80 -12.29
CA MET A 1 -13.08 46.52 -12.93
C MET A 1 -11.82 45.89 -13.48
N THR A 2 -11.17 45.06 -12.69
CA THR A 2 -10.20 44.03 -13.08
C THR A 2 -10.05 43.22 -11.79
N GLY A 3 -10.79 42.12 -11.72
CA GLY A 3 -10.89 41.30 -10.53
C GLY A 3 -9.58 40.55 -10.33
N ASP A 4 -8.89 40.87 -9.24
CA ASP A 4 -7.93 39.96 -8.64
C ASP A 4 -8.69 38.72 -8.18
N VAL A 5 -8.40 37.60 -8.83
CA VAL A 5 -8.77 36.27 -8.36
C VAL A 5 -7.86 35.98 -7.17
N THR A 6 -8.28 36.43 -5.99
CA THR A 6 -7.72 35.99 -4.71
C THR A 6 -8.15 34.55 -4.46
N ILE A 7 -7.25 33.62 -4.75
CA ILE A 7 -7.29 32.28 -4.16
C ILE A 7 -6.65 32.40 -2.77
N GLU A 8 -7.41 32.07 -1.73
CA GLU A 8 -7.03 31.43 -0.44
C GLU A 8 -8.10 31.76 0.64
N PRO A 9 -8.48 30.83 1.56
CA PRO A 9 -7.75 29.65 1.99
C PRO A 9 -8.60 28.36 1.94
N ASN A 10 -8.53 27.62 0.83
CA ASN A 10 -8.93 26.20 0.78
C ASN A 10 -7.64 25.41 0.52
N GLY A 11 -6.83 25.33 1.57
CA GLY A 11 -5.48 24.78 1.52
C GLY A 11 -5.47 23.28 1.27
N ALA A 12 -4.34 22.78 0.78
CA ALA A 12 -4.04 21.35 0.79
C ALA A 12 -4.33 20.74 2.17
N CYS A 13 -4.79 19.50 2.20
CA CYS A 13 -5.02 18.79 3.45
C CYS A 13 -3.75 18.86 4.31
N ARG A 14 -3.87 19.27 5.58
CA ARG A 14 -2.70 19.34 6.50
C ARG A 14 -2.00 18.00 6.65
N ALA A 15 -2.71 16.89 6.39
CA ALA A 15 -2.17 15.54 6.42
C ALA A 15 -1.60 15.07 5.07
N ASP A 16 -2.05 15.65 3.94
CA ASP A 16 -1.59 15.28 2.60
C ASP A 16 -1.56 16.49 1.67
N THR A 17 -0.35 16.91 1.30
CA THR A 17 -0.12 18.07 0.42
C THR A 17 -0.64 17.88 -1.01
N SER A 18 -0.98 16.64 -1.38
CA SER A 18 -1.48 16.29 -2.71
C SER A 18 -3.02 16.22 -2.80
N LEU A 19 -3.72 16.25 -1.67
CA LEU A 19 -5.17 16.23 -1.59
C LEU A 19 -5.72 17.64 -1.36
N PHE A 20 -6.52 18.12 -2.30
CA PHE A 20 -7.22 19.40 -2.25
C PHE A 20 -8.69 19.15 -2.01
N VAL A 21 -9.28 19.92 -1.09
CA VAL A 21 -10.69 19.82 -0.75
C VAL A 21 -11.35 21.16 -1.03
N PHE A 22 -12.37 21.13 -1.89
CA PHE A 22 -13.18 22.30 -2.19
C PHE A 22 -14.56 22.14 -1.57
N HIS A 23 -14.93 23.06 -0.68
CA HIS A 23 -16.23 23.11 -0.05
C HIS A 23 -17.08 24.25 -0.63
N GLN A 24 -18.29 23.90 -1.09
CA GLN A 24 -19.38 24.81 -1.43
C GLN A 24 -20.63 24.42 -0.63
N GLN A 25 -21.56 25.35 -0.39
CA GLN A 25 -22.68 25.21 0.57
C GLN A 25 -23.41 23.84 0.59
N SER A 26 -23.52 23.13 -0.54
CA SER A 26 -24.09 21.78 -0.63
C SER A 26 -23.21 20.75 -1.34
N GLY A 27 -21.99 21.10 -1.71
CA GLY A 27 -21.14 20.30 -2.58
C GLY A 27 -19.69 20.26 -2.10
N ILE A 28 -19.10 19.08 -2.12
CA ILE A 28 -17.70 18.84 -1.75
C ILE A 28 -17.02 18.21 -2.95
N ILE A 29 -15.84 18.73 -3.33
CA ILE A 29 -14.93 18.08 -4.28
C ILE A 29 -13.68 17.67 -3.53
N TYR A 30 -13.25 16.45 -3.77
CA TYR A 30 -11.91 15.99 -3.45
C TYR A 30 -11.12 15.88 -4.75
N LEU A 31 -9.96 16.52 -4.79
CA LEU A 31 -9.03 16.47 -5.90
C LEU A 31 -7.69 15.96 -5.40
N LEU A 32 -7.27 14.80 -5.88
CA LEU A 32 -5.98 14.19 -5.56
C LEU A 32 -5.06 14.33 -6.77
N LEU A 33 -3.91 14.96 -6.56
CA LEU A 33 -2.90 15.24 -7.57
C LEU A 33 -1.66 14.37 -7.34
N CYS A 34 -1.40 13.40 -8.22
CA CYS A 34 -0.18 12.59 -8.14
C CYS A 34 0.55 12.60 -9.48
N VAL A 35 1.74 13.21 -9.52
CA VAL A 35 2.69 13.29 -10.66
C VAL A 35 2.11 12.78 -12.00
N GLY A 36 1.38 13.66 -12.70
CA GLY A 36 0.83 13.39 -14.04
C GLY A 36 -0.62 12.88 -14.06
N ASP A 37 -1.12 12.33 -12.96
CA ASP A 37 -2.48 11.81 -12.80
C ASP A 37 -3.31 12.64 -11.81
N ILE A 38 -4.60 12.77 -12.09
CA ILE A 38 -5.57 13.51 -11.26
C ILE A 38 -6.76 12.60 -10.98
N ILE A 39 -7.11 12.43 -9.71
CA ILE A 39 -8.41 11.87 -9.31
C ILE A 39 -9.29 13.02 -8.81
N ILE A 40 -10.52 13.06 -9.31
CA ILE A 40 -11.52 14.02 -8.87
C ILE A 40 -12.76 13.23 -8.46
N THR A 41 -13.29 13.48 -7.27
CA THR A 41 -14.55 12.91 -6.81
C THR A 41 -15.38 13.97 -6.11
N SER A 42 -16.70 13.87 -6.22
CA SER A 42 -17.63 14.80 -5.60
C SER A 42 -18.92 14.10 -5.18
N ASN A 43 -19.58 14.65 -4.18
CA ASN A 43 -20.94 14.26 -3.79
C ASN A 43 -22.02 14.86 -4.71
N ASN A 44 -21.67 15.74 -5.66
CA ASN A 44 -22.59 16.39 -6.58
C ASN A 44 -22.07 16.30 -8.02
N SER A 45 -22.76 15.54 -8.87
CA SER A 45 -22.37 15.30 -10.27
C SER A 45 -22.34 16.59 -11.11
N SER A 46 -23.33 17.47 -10.96
CA SER A 46 -23.37 18.74 -11.70
C SER A 46 -22.18 19.64 -11.39
N LEU A 47 -21.75 19.62 -10.12
CA LEU A 47 -20.61 20.38 -9.64
C LEU A 47 -19.31 19.76 -10.15
N LEU A 48 -19.19 18.43 -10.13
CA LEU A 48 -18.08 17.69 -10.74
C LEU A 48 -17.93 18.03 -12.23
N ASP A 49 -19.02 17.95 -13.00
CA ASP A 49 -19.00 18.25 -14.45
C ASP A 49 -18.62 19.70 -14.74
N SER A 50 -19.05 20.64 -13.89
CA SER A 50 -18.66 22.05 -14.02
C SER A 50 -17.17 22.26 -13.72
N PHE A 51 -16.63 21.55 -12.74
CA PHE A 51 -15.24 21.65 -12.32
C PHE A 51 -14.32 20.98 -13.35
N THR A 52 -14.67 19.78 -13.81
CA THR A 52 -13.94 19.05 -14.86
C THR A 52 -13.86 19.87 -16.14
N ARG A 53 -14.96 20.53 -16.56
CA ARG A 53 -14.95 21.43 -17.73
C ARG A 53 -13.99 22.62 -17.58
N LYS A 54 -13.98 23.26 -16.40
CA LYS A 54 -13.03 24.36 -16.11
C LYS A 54 -11.59 23.86 -16.11
N LEU A 55 -11.35 22.67 -15.58
CA LEU A 55 -10.03 22.07 -15.54
C LEU A 55 -9.53 21.76 -16.96
N HIS A 56 -10.39 21.22 -17.83
CA HIS A 56 -10.07 21.01 -19.26
C HIS A 56 -9.85 22.32 -20.05
N SER A 57 -10.48 23.43 -19.66
CA SER A 57 -10.26 24.70 -20.35
C SER A 57 -8.92 25.35 -19.97
N GLU A 58 -8.45 25.16 -18.73
CA GLU A 58 -7.20 25.73 -18.22
C GLU A 58 -5.99 24.82 -18.48
N PHE A 59 -6.19 23.49 -18.47
CA PHE A 59 -5.13 22.50 -18.58
C PHE A 59 -5.44 21.49 -19.70
N ALA A 60 -4.40 21.09 -20.43
CA ALA A 60 -4.46 20.02 -21.41
C ALA A 60 -4.56 18.64 -20.71
N THR A 61 -5.74 18.34 -20.14
CA THR A 61 -6.04 17.08 -19.47
C THR A 61 -6.88 16.17 -20.35
N LYS A 62 -6.65 14.87 -20.25
CA LYS A 62 -7.44 13.83 -20.90
C LYS A 62 -8.33 13.17 -19.87
N ASP A 63 -9.64 13.21 -20.10
CA ASP A 63 -10.58 12.46 -19.26
C ASP A 63 -10.50 10.96 -19.59
N LEU A 64 -10.30 10.15 -18.56
CA LEU A 64 -10.27 8.69 -18.65
C LEU A 64 -11.60 8.06 -18.20
N GLY A 65 -12.57 8.87 -17.80
CA GLY A 65 -13.88 8.44 -17.32
C GLY A 65 -13.83 7.90 -15.90
N SER A 66 -14.56 6.82 -15.64
CA SER A 66 -14.59 6.21 -14.32
C SER A 66 -13.22 5.68 -13.90
N LEU A 67 -12.93 5.78 -12.59
CA LEU A 67 -11.67 5.32 -11.99
C LEU A 67 -11.49 3.82 -12.29
N SER A 68 -10.56 3.53 -13.19
CA SER A 68 -10.21 2.17 -13.62
C SER A 68 -8.74 1.86 -13.37
N TYR A 69 -7.86 2.84 -13.56
CA TYR A 69 -6.43 2.71 -13.32
C TYR A 69 -5.85 4.02 -12.75
N PHE A 70 -5.07 3.93 -11.68
CA PHE A 70 -4.38 5.09 -11.10
C PHE A 70 -3.10 4.63 -10.40
N LEU A 71 -1.94 5.22 -10.75
CA LEU A 71 -0.64 4.86 -10.16
C LEU A 71 -0.45 3.34 -10.04
N GLY A 72 -0.59 2.58 -11.12
CA GLY A 72 -0.35 1.14 -11.05
C GLY A 72 -1.43 0.32 -10.33
N LEU A 73 -2.45 0.95 -9.75
CA LEU A 73 -3.60 0.33 -9.10
C LEU A 73 -4.75 0.21 -10.09
N GLU A 74 -5.34 -0.98 -10.17
CA GLU A 74 -6.56 -1.27 -10.90
C GLU A 74 -7.75 -1.13 -9.94
N ALA A 75 -8.70 -0.28 -10.30
CA ALA A 75 -9.91 -0.04 -9.53
C ALA A 75 -11.10 -0.58 -10.32
N SER A 76 -11.78 -1.59 -9.77
CA SER A 76 -12.99 -2.15 -10.36
C SER A 76 -14.18 -1.87 -9.46
N PRO A 77 -15.19 -1.10 -9.91
CA PRO A 77 -16.40 -0.87 -9.15
C PRO A 77 -17.15 -2.19 -8.97
N THR A 78 -17.67 -2.43 -7.77
CA THR A 78 -18.52 -3.56 -7.43
C THR A 78 -19.91 -3.04 -7.01
N PRO A 79 -20.96 -3.87 -7.03
CA PRO A 79 -22.31 -3.43 -6.64
C PRO A 79 -22.36 -2.81 -5.24
N ASP A 80 -21.49 -3.29 -4.34
CA ASP A 80 -21.44 -2.87 -2.94
C ASP A 80 -20.29 -1.88 -2.64
N GLY A 81 -19.48 -1.50 -3.64
CA GLY A 81 -18.37 -0.55 -3.46
C GLY A 81 -17.28 -0.61 -4.54
N LEU A 82 -16.03 -0.80 -4.13
CA LEU A 82 -14.84 -0.70 -4.97
C LEU A 82 -13.82 -1.79 -4.62
N PHE A 83 -13.32 -2.50 -5.62
CA PHE A 83 -12.22 -3.44 -5.46
C PHE A 83 -10.94 -2.86 -6.07
N LEU A 84 -9.89 -2.74 -5.26
CA LEU A 84 -8.56 -2.30 -5.70
C LEU A 84 -7.64 -3.51 -5.81
N SER A 85 -6.94 -3.63 -6.94
CA SER A 85 -5.98 -4.69 -7.19
C SER A 85 -4.76 -4.19 -7.95
N GLN A 86 -3.72 -5.03 -8.02
CA GLN A 86 -2.49 -4.76 -8.77
C GLN A 86 -2.18 -5.95 -9.69
N LEU A 87 -3.20 -6.47 -10.37
CA LEU A 87 -3.11 -7.73 -11.11
C LEU A 87 -2.07 -7.67 -12.23
N LYS A 88 -2.09 -6.63 -13.08
CA LYS A 88 -1.10 -6.43 -14.14
C LYS A 88 0.31 -6.31 -13.56
N TYR A 89 0.46 -5.49 -12.52
CA TYR A 89 1.74 -5.28 -11.87
C TYR A 89 2.30 -6.56 -11.24
N ALA A 90 1.47 -7.37 -10.58
CA ALA A 90 1.86 -8.66 -10.03
C ALA A 90 2.33 -9.64 -11.13
N ARG A 91 1.64 -9.67 -12.27
CA ARG A 91 2.08 -10.46 -13.44
C ARG A 91 3.43 -9.98 -13.97
N ASP A 92 3.63 -8.67 -14.12
CA ASP A 92 4.87 -8.09 -14.62
C ASP A 92 6.06 -8.41 -13.70
N ILE A 93 5.86 -8.42 -12.37
CA ILE A 93 6.87 -8.87 -11.40
C ILE A 93 7.21 -10.35 -11.61
N LEU A 94 6.20 -11.21 -11.77
CA LEU A 94 6.41 -12.64 -12.02
C LEU A 94 7.15 -12.91 -13.34
N THR A 95 6.86 -12.14 -14.39
CA THR A 95 7.55 -12.23 -15.68
C THR A 95 9.02 -11.88 -15.52
N ARG A 96 9.32 -10.74 -14.88
CA ARG A 96 10.68 -10.28 -14.61
C ARG A 96 11.48 -11.25 -13.74
N ALA A 97 10.81 -11.93 -12.79
CA ALA A 97 11.42 -12.96 -11.96
C ALA A 97 11.52 -14.34 -12.63
N GLN A 98 11.00 -14.51 -13.86
CA GLN A 98 10.89 -15.79 -14.56
C GLN A 98 10.10 -16.85 -13.78
N LEU A 99 9.08 -16.42 -13.04
CA LEU A 99 8.25 -17.28 -12.18
C LEU A 99 6.79 -17.38 -12.63
N LEU A 100 6.45 -16.85 -13.81
CA LEU A 100 5.09 -16.95 -14.38
C LEU A 100 4.57 -18.39 -14.46
N ASP A 101 5.43 -19.37 -14.77
CA ASP A 101 5.06 -20.78 -14.92
C ASP A 101 5.36 -21.63 -13.68
N SER A 102 5.87 -21.03 -12.61
CA SER A 102 6.23 -21.73 -11.37
C SER A 102 5.03 -22.35 -10.63
N LYS A 103 5.21 -23.41 -9.84
CA LYS A 103 4.09 -23.93 -9.03
C LYS A 103 3.75 -22.96 -7.89
N PRO A 104 2.48 -22.59 -7.67
CA PRO A 104 2.12 -21.68 -6.58
C PRO A 104 2.40 -22.32 -5.20
N VAL A 105 2.43 -21.48 -4.16
CA VAL A 105 2.58 -21.89 -2.75
C VAL A 105 1.49 -21.21 -1.94
N HIS A 106 1.02 -21.84 -0.85
CA HIS A 106 -0.09 -21.33 -0.04
C HIS A 106 0.31 -20.37 1.09
N THR A 107 1.61 -20.25 1.40
CA THR A 107 2.09 -19.32 2.43
C THR A 107 3.26 -18.47 1.92
N PRO A 108 3.29 -17.16 2.23
CA PRO A 108 4.33 -16.25 1.77
C PRO A 108 5.68 -16.51 2.44
N MET A 109 5.68 -17.02 3.67
CA MET A 109 6.88 -17.33 4.45
C MET A 109 6.68 -18.62 5.26
N VAL A 110 7.78 -19.27 5.64
CA VAL A 110 7.76 -20.44 6.53
C VAL A 110 7.88 -19.95 7.98
N VAL A 111 7.01 -20.44 8.86
CA VAL A 111 6.88 -19.98 10.27
C VAL A 111 8.18 -20.14 11.07
N SER A 112 9.02 -21.12 10.72
CA SER A 112 10.31 -21.41 11.39
C SER A 112 11.56 -21.00 10.59
N GLN A 113 11.41 -20.30 9.47
CA GLN A 113 12.56 -19.91 8.66
C GLN A 113 13.19 -18.64 9.24
N HIS A 114 14.28 -18.85 9.97
CA HIS A 114 15.17 -17.76 10.36
C HIS A 114 15.98 -17.31 9.15
N LEU A 115 15.75 -16.07 8.72
CA LEU A 115 16.56 -15.43 7.69
C LEU A 115 17.79 -14.85 8.39
N SER A 116 18.96 -15.39 8.09
CA SER A 116 20.26 -14.90 8.56
C SER A 116 20.99 -14.16 7.45
N ALA A 117 21.81 -13.18 7.85
CA ALA A 117 22.83 -12.62 6.95
C ALA A 117 23.95 -13.63 6.63
N ASP A 118 24.06 -14.69 7.43
CA ASP A 118 25.05 -15.75 7.25
C ASP A 118 24.63 -16.66 6.09
N GLY A 119 25.46 -16.71 5.03
CA GLY A 119 25.23 -17.57 3.88
C GLY A 119 26.06 -17.15 2.66
N PRO A 120 26.07 -17.97 1.60
CA PRO A 120 26.77 -17.62 0.37
C PRO A 120 26.11 -16.38 -0.26
N PRO A 121 26.90 -15.35 -0.62
CA PRO A 121 26.38 -14.12 -1.20
C PRO A 121 25.65 -14.43 -2.51
N PHE A 122 24.53 -13.76 -2.72
CA PHE A 122 23.81 -13.87 -3.98
C PHE A 122 24.57 -13.14 -5.09
N SER A 123 24.68 -13.76 -6.26
CA SER A 123 25.49 -13.26 -7.38
C SER A 123 25.00 -11.93 -7.97
N ASP A 124 23.69 -11.66 -7.92
CA ASP A 124 23.09 -10.44 -8.49
C ASP A 124 22.29 -9.64 -7.44
N PRO A 125 22.96 -8.78 -6.65
CA PRO A 125 22.28 -7.95 -5.65
C PRO A 125 21.33 -6.92 -6.26
N THR A 126 21.52 -6.54 -7.54
CA THR A 126 20.65 -5.58 -8.23
C THR A 126 19.29 -6.18 -8.50
N LEU A 127 19.25 -7.42 -9.00
CA LEU A 127 18.01 -8.18 -9.18
C LEU A 127 17.27 -8.36 -7.85
N TYR A 128 17.99 -8.70 -6.77
CA TYR A 128 17.41 -8.82 -5.44
C TYR A 128 16.71 -7.52 -5.01
N ARG A 129 17.42 -6.38 -5.06
CA ARG A 129 16.88 -5.07 -4.68
C ARG A 129 15.71 -4.66 -5.55
N SER A 130 15.79 -4.92 -6.86
CA SER A 130 14.68 -4.61 -7.78
C SER A 130 13.43 -5.42 -7.45
N LEU A 131 13.54 -6.71 -7.15
CA LEU A 131 12.40 -7.55 -6.80
C LEU A 131 11.81 -7.20 -5.45
N VAL A 132 12.63 -6.92 -4.44
CA VAL A 132 12.16 -6.47 -3.12
C VAL A 132 11.44 -5.13 -3.23
N GLY A 133 12.01 -4.15 -3.95
CA GLY A 133 11.35 -2.86 -4.19
C GLY A 133 10.01 -3.05 -4.91
N ALA A 134 9.96 -3.97 -5.88
CA ALA A 134 8.73 -4.26 -6.59
C ALA A 134 7.66 -4.90 -5.68
N LEU A 135 8.05 -5.85 -4.82
CA LEU A 135 7.18 -6.46 -3.81
C LEU A 135 6.72 -5.44 -2.75
N GLN A 136 7.58 -4.51 -2.35
CA GLN A 136 7.23 -3.44 -1.43
C GLN A 136 6.13 -2.53 -2.00
N TYR A 137 6.10 -2.33 -3.31
CA TYR A 137 5.00 -1.62 -3.94
C TYR A 137 3.71 -2.44 -3.99
N LEU A 138 3.81 -3.76 -4.12
CA LEU A 138 2.67 -4.67 -4.12
C LEU A 138 1.95 -4.71 -2.76
N THR A 139 2.64 -4.40 -1.66
CA THR A 139 2.03 -4.36 -0.31
C THR A 139 0.95 -3.27 -0.16
N ILE A 140 0.84 -2.33 -1.12
CA ILE A 140 -0.22 -1.31 -1.17
C ILE A 140 -1.61 -1.93 -1.38
N THR A 141 -1.72 -3.11 -2.00
CA THR A 141 -3.00 -3.84 -2.10
C THR A 141 -2.97 -5.21 -1.42
N ARG A 142 -1.79 -5.60 -0.93
CA ARG A 142 -1.50 -6.94 -0.39
C ARG A 142 -0.90 -6.85 1.02
N PRO A 143 -1.72 -6.51 2.04
CA PRO A 143 -1.27 -6.51 3.44
C PRO A 143 -0.76 -7.89 3.90
N ASP A 144 -1.28 -8.96 3.32
CA ASP A 144 -0.98 -10.36 3.63
C ASP A 144 0.49 -10.75 3.38
N ILE A 145 1.17 -10.06 2.46
CA ILE A 145 2.61 -10.27 2.21
C ILE A 145 3.51 -9.24 2.91
N ALA A 146 2.94 -8.21 3.55
CA ALA A 146 3.70 -7.08 4.09
C ALA A 146 4.78 -7.51 5.10
N HIS A 147 4.44 -8.46 5.98
CA HIS A 147 5.39 -9.02 6.93
C HIS A 147 6.57 -9.71 6.24
N ALA A 148 6.30 -10.63 5.30
CA ALA A 148 7.34 -11.38 4.59
C ALA A 148 8.24 -10.47 3.76
N VAL A 149 7.67 -9.45 3.12
CA VAL A 149 8.41 -8.44 2.34
C VAL A 149 9.30 -7.58 3.26
N ASN A 150 8.78 -7.17 4.42
CA ASN A 150 9.56 -6.44 5.43
C ASN A 150 10.71 -7.29 6.02
N SER A 151 10.56 -8.62 6.09
CA SER A 151 11.66 -9.49 6.53
C SER A 151 12.81 -9.53 5.51
N VAL A 152 12.50 -9.69 4.21
CA VAL A 152 13.54 -9.75 3.16
C VAL A 152 14.15 -8.38 2.83
N SER A 153 13.43 -7.28 3.08
CA SER A 153 13.93 -5.92 2.85
C SER A 153 15.00 -5.48 3.85
N GLN A 154 15.18 -6.20 4.96
CA GLN A 154 16.24 -5.93 5.93
C GLN A 154 17.63 -6.25 5.38
N PHE A 155 17.72 -7.11 4.37
CA PHE A 155 18.99 -7.64 3.84
C PHE A 155 19.36 -7.08 2.45
N LEU A 156 18.95 -5.85 2.15
CA LEU A 156 19.23 -5.21 0.85
C LEU A 156 20.72 -4.93 0.60
N HIS A 157 21.51 -4.75 1.66
CA HIS A 157 22.94 -4.43 1.53
C HIS A 157 23.75 -5.65 1.05
N ALA A 158 23.54 -6.80 1.69
CA ALA A 158 24.27 -8.05 1.43
C ALA A 158 23.27 -9.23 1.37
N PRO A 159 22.60 -9.47 0.22
CA PRO A 159 21.67 -10.58 0.07
C PRO A 159 22.40 -11.92 -0.06
N THR A 160 21.84 -12.97 0.54
CA THR A 160 22.32 -14.36 0.45
C THR A 160 21.44 -15.18 -0.48
N THR A 161 21.94 -16.36 -0.89
CA THR A 161 21.16 -17.28 -1.74
C THR A 161 19.87 -17.75 -1.06
N ASP A 162 19.88 -17.95 0.26
CA ASP A 162 18.70 -18.38 1.03
C ASP A 162 17.64 -17.27 1.12
N LEU A 163 18.08 -16.02 1.27
CA LEU A 163 17.19 -14.85 1.19
C LEU A 163 16.52 -14.75 -0.19
N PHE A 164 17.26 -15.06 -1.26
CA PHE A 164 16.68 -15.10 -2.60
C PHE A 164 15.65 -16.24 -2.76
N LEU A 165 15.86 -17.39 -2.11
CA LEU A 165 14.85 -18.45 -2.07
C LEU A 165 13.57 -18.01 -1.32
N ALA A 166 13.71 -17.20 -0.26
CA ALA A 166 12.57 -16.60 0.42
C ALA A 166 11.78 -15.65 -0.51
N ILE A 167 12.46 -14.80 -1.29
CA ILE A 167 11.81 -13.96 -2.32
C ILE A 167 11.06 -14.82 -3.35
N LYS A 168 11.69 -15.90 -3.86
CA LYS A 168 11.01 -16.81 -4.80
C LYS A 168 9.75 -17.41 -4.18
N ARG A 169 9.76 -17.73 -2.88
CA ARG A 169 8.58 -18.24 -2.18
C ARG A 169 7.46 -17.19 -2.15
N ILE A 170 7.77 -15.95 -1.78
CA ILE A 170 6.80 -14.84 -1.78
C ILE A 170 6.19 -14.67 -3.17
N LEU A 171 7.02 -14.69 -4.22
CA LEU A 171 6.55 -14.58 -5.60
C LEU A 171 5.66 -15.76 -6.01
N ARG A 172 6.00 -16.99 -5.63
CA ARG A 172 5.16 -18.17 -5.86
C ARG A 172 3.83 -18.09 -5.10
N TYR A 173 3.80 -17.47 -3.93
CA TYR A 173 2.56 -17.19 -3.20
C TYR A 173 1.71 -16.16 -3.94
N VAL A 174 2.31 -15.05 -4.39
CA VAL A 174 1.64 -14.04 -5.22
C VAL A 174 1.04 -14.67 -6.48
N LYS A 175 1.75 -15.60 -7.14
CA LYS A 175 1.23 -16.34 -8.28
C LYS A 175 -0.07 -17.10 -7.95
N GLY A 176 -0.16 -17.74 -6.78
CA GLY A 176 -1.36 -18.46 -6.36
C GLY A 176 -2.53 -17.54 -5.97
N THR A 177 -2.25 -16.27 -5.72
CA THR A 177 -3.17 -15.30 -5.11
C THR A 177 -3.28 -14.01 -5.95
N LEU A 178 -3.11 -14.12 -7.28
CA LEU A 178 -3.13 -12.96 -8.18
C LEU A 178 -4.43 -12.13 -8.12
N HIS A 179 -5.53 -12.76 -7.72
CA HIS A 179 -6.86 -12.15 -7.59
C HIS A 179 -7.09 -11.45 -6.24
N PHE A 180 -6.10 -11.47 -5.33
CA PHE A 180 -6.22 -10.78 -4.05
C PHE A 180 -6.05 -9.27 -4.23
N GLY A 181 -6.77 -8.52 -3.42
CA GLY A 181 -6.76 -7.06 -3.39
C GLY A 181 -7.59 -6.55 -2.22
N LEU A 182 -7.89 -5.25 -2.22
CA LEU A 182 -8.65 -4.59 -1.18
C LEU A 182 -10.08 -4.33 -1.64
N THR A 183 -11.05 -4.69 -0.81
CA THR A 183 -12.46 -4.36 -1.07
C THR A 183 -12.90 -3.25 -0.13
N PHE A 184 -13.33 -2.14 -0.70
CA PHE A 184 -14.01 -1.06 0.01
C PHE A 184 -15.50 -1.20 -0.23
N ARG A 185 -16.28 -1.21 0.84
CA ARG A 185 -17.74 -1.27 0.79
C ARG A 185 -18.32 0.04 1.29
N SER A 186 -19.39 0.49 0.64
CA SER A 186 -20.17 1.60 1.17
C SER A 186 -20.85 1.19 2.47
N SER A 187 -20.76 2.01 3.50
CA SER A 187 -21.47 1.80 4.77
C SER A 187 -22.37 3.00 5.04
N THR A 188 -23.64 2.73 5.32
CA THR A 188 -24.65 3.71 5.73
C THR A 188 -24.62 4.01 7.22
N VAL A 189 -23.92 3.20 8.03
CA VAL A 189 -23.78 3.39 9.47
C VAL A 189 -22.52 4.21 9.76
N PRO A 190 -22.54 5.15 10.74
CA PRO A 190 -21.35 5.89 11.15
C PRO A 190 -20.19 4.91 11.39
N SER A 191 -19.13 5.11 10.60
CA SER A 191 -18.02 4.17 10.54
C SER A 191 -17.16 4.35 11.78
N THR A 192 -17.09 3.31 12.61
CA THR A 192 -16.17 3.27 13.74
C THR A 192 -14.75 3.06 13.23
N LEU A 193 -13.80 3.83 13.76
CA LEU A 193 -12.38 3.60 13.52
C LEU A 193 -11.89 2.54 14.51
N VAL A 194 -11.40 1.41 14.00
CA VAL A 194 -10.91 0.29 14.81
C VAL A 194 -9.47 -0.01 14.39
N ALA A 195 -8.55 0.05 15.34
CA ALA A 195 -7.15 -0.30 15.12
C ALA A 195 -6.81 -1.63 15.83
N TYR A 196 -6.17 -2.53 15.09
CA TYR A 196 -5.53 -3.72 15.63
C TYR A 196 -4.03 -3.56 15.52
N SER A 197 -3.30 -3.96 16.55
CA SER A 197 -1.85 -3.94 16.59
C SER A 197 -1.33 -5.24 17.19
N ASP A 198 -0.23 -5.74 16.64
CA ASP A 198 0.43 -6.95 17.11
C ASP A 198 1.95 -6.78 17.04
N ALA A 199 2.69 -7.54 17.85
CA ALA A 199 4.14 -7.55 17.80
C ALA A 199 4.70 -8.95 18.05
N ASP A 200 5.67 -9.35 17.23
CA ASP A 200 6.53 -10.48 17.61
C ASP A 200 7.46 -10.04 18.76
N TRP A 201 7.89 -10.99 19.59
CA TRP A 201 8.92 -10.73 20.61
C TRP A 201 10.22 -11.39 20.20
N ALA A 202 11.28 -10.58 20.05
CA ALA A 202 12.62 -11.03 19.66
C ALA A 202 12.66 -11.88 18.37
N GLY A 203 11.76 -11.63 17.41
CA GLY A 203 11.57 -12.48 16.23
C GLY A 203 12.76 -12.53 15.27
N CYS A 204 13.67 -11.55 15.32
CA CYS A 204 14.90 -11.56 14.53
C CYS A 204 16.09 -12.10 15.35
N PRO A 205 16.66 -13.28 15.01
CA PRO A 205 17.78 -13.87 15.74
C PRO A 205 19.02 -12.97 15.79
N ASP A 206 19.32 -12.29 14.68
CA ASP A 206 20.56 -11.49 14.56
C ASP A 206 20.54 -10.22 15.41
N THR A 207 19.35 -9.68 15.70
CA THR A 207 19.21 -8.36 16.36
C THR A 207 18.38 -8.40 17.63
N HIS A 208 17.68 -9.50 17.90
CA HIS A 208 16.65 -9.64 18.94
C HIS A 208 15.58 -8.55 18.94
N ARG A 209 15.42 -7.85 17.81
CA ARG A 209 14.41 -6.80 17.65
C ARG A 209 13.09 -7.41 17.23
N SER A 210 12.03 -6.85 17.78
CA SER A 210 10.65 -7.20 17.47
C SER A 210 10.20 -6.63 16.12
N THR A 211 9.24 -7.27 15.47
CA THR A 211 8.47 -6.75 14.33
C THR A 211 7.08 -6.40 14.82
N SER A 212 6.67 -5.15 14.61
CA SER A 212 5.32 -4.68 14.92
C SER A 212 4.50 -4.58 13.65
N GLY A 213 3.24 -5.02 13.73
CA GLY A 213 2.25 -4.85 12.70
C GLY A 213 1.03 -4.09 13.23
N TYR A 214 0.36 -3.35 12.36
CA TYR A 214 -0.95 -2.80 12.66
C TYR A 214 -1.85 -2.86 11.43
N SER A 215 -3.16 -2.83 11.67
CA SER A 215 -4.20 -2.68 10.67
C SER A 215 -5.34 -1.84 11.23
N ILE A 216 -5.64 -0.75 10.55
CA ILE A 216 -6.67 0.23 10.91
C ILE A 216 -7.83 0.08 9.93
N TYR A 217 -9.02 -0.08 10.47
CA TYR A 217 -10.28 -0.24 9.76
C TYR A 217 -11.19 0.95 10.02
N LEU A 218 -11.83 1.43 8.96
CA LEU A 218 -12.96 2.35 9.02
C LEU A 218 -14.22 1.54 8.69
N GLY A 219 -14.98 1.18 9.71
CA GLY A 219 -16.03 0.16 9.59
C GLY A 219 -15.43 -1.17 9.15
N ASN A 220 -15.90 -1.70 8.02
CA ASN A 220 -15.41 -2.98 7.47
C ASN A 220 -14.26 -2.81 6.45
N ASN A 221 -13.82 -1.58 6.22
CA ASN A 221 -12.82 -1.26 5.20
C ASN A 221 -11.47 -1.04 5.85
N MET A 222 -10.45 -1.81 5.44
CA MET A 222 -9.09 -1.57 5.90
C MET A 222 -8.50 -0.36 5.16
N VAL A 223 -8.13 0.66 5.92
CA VAL A 223 -7.68 1.96 5.37
C VAL A 223 -6.18 2.20 5.54
N SER A 224 -5.56 1.56 6.54
CA SER A 224 -4.12 1.70 6.78
C SER A 224 -3.57 0.43 7.43
N TRP A 225 -2.36 0.02 7.07
CA TRP A 225 -1.69 -1.12 7.65
C TRP A 225 -0.17 -0.98 7.49
N SER A 226 0.57 -1.68 8.33
CA SER A 226 2.03 -1.74 8.24
C SER A 226 2.55 -2.99 8.94
N ALA A 227 3.72 -3.45 8.50
CA ALA A 227 4.52 -4.44 9.20
C ALA A 227 5.98 -3.96 9.17
N LYS A 228 6.54 -3.63 10.33
CA LYS A 228 7.83 -2.96 10.43
C LYS A 228 8.62 -3.45 11.63
N LYS A 229 9.93 -3.61 11.43
CA LYS A 229 10.86 -3.93 12.51
C LYS A 229 11.03 -2.74 13.45
N GLN A 230 10.96 -3.00 14.75
CA GLN A 230 11.17 -2.00 15.79
C GLN A 230 12.64 -1.50 15.75
N PRO A 231 12.88 -0.19 15.98
CA PRO A 231 14.22 0.37 15.94
C PRO A 231 15.07 -0.05 17.15
N THR A 232 14.44 -0.45 18.27
CA THR A 232 15.11 -0.81 19.51
C THR A 232 14.66 -2.18 19.99
N VAL A 233 15.53 -2.88 20.73
CA VAL A 233 15.22 -4.17 21.34
C VAL A 233 14.19 -3.98 22.46
N SER A 234 13.23 -4.90 22.55
CA SER A 234 12.22 -4.91 23.61
C SER A 234 12.63 -5.90 24.70
N CYS A 235 12.68 -5.41 25.93
CA CYS A 235 13.09 -6.22 27.10
C CYS A 235 11.99 -7.20 27.57
N SER A 236 10.76 -7.08 27.06
CA SER A 236 9.63 -7.97 27.35
C SER A 236 8.62 -7.94 26.19
N SER A 237 7.77 -8.98 26.10
CA SER A 237 6.67 -9.06 25.13
C SER A 237 5.67 -7.90 25.28
N CYS A 238 5.32 -7.55 26.52
CA CYS A 238 4.44 -6.42 26.82
C CYS A 238 5.03 -5.09 26.30
N LYS A 239 6.34 -4.88 26.43
CA LYS A 239 7.00 -3.68 25.91
C LYS A 239 6.96 -3.62 24.38
N SER A 240 7.05 -4.75 23.69
CA SER A 240 6.90 -4.78 22.23
C SER A 240 5.46 -4.52 21.78
N GLU A 241 4.46 -4.99 22.52
CA GLU A 241 3.03 -4.71 22.26
C GLU A 241 2.70 -3.21 22.43
N TYR A 242 3.13 -2.59 23.55
CA TYR A 242 2.93 -1.14 23.76
C TYR A 242 3.56 -0.29 22.65
N ARG A 243 4.70 -0.73 22.12
CA ARG A 243 5.35 -0.06 20.99
C ARG A 243 4.58 -0.26 19.69
N ALA A 244 3.98 -1.42 19.46
CA ALA A 244 3.12 -1.63 18.31
C ALA A 244 1.87 -0.74 18.36
N LEU A 245 1.29 -0.58 19.55
CA LEU A 245 0.16 0.32 19.77
C LEU A 245 0.51 1.77 19.42
N ALA A 246 1.68 2.25 19.86
CA ALA A 246 2.17 3.59 19.54
C ALA A 246 2.51 3.79 18.05
N MET A 247 2.71 2.71 17.30
CA MET A 247 2.89 2.79 15.84
C MET A 247 1.57 2.83 15.07
N ALA A 248 0.45 2.55 15.73
CA ALA A 248 -0.89 2.56 15.16
C ALA A 248 -1.64 3.89 15.41
N GLU A 249 -0.92 4.93 15.86
CA GLU A 249 -1.42 6.28 16.16
C GLU A 249 -1.23 7.25 14.98
#